data_AF-A0A950E6K7-F1
#
_entry.id   AF-A0A950E6K7-F1
#
_cell.length_a   1.000
_cell.length_b   1.000
_cell.length_c   1.000
_cell.angle_alpha   90.00
_cell.angle_beta   90.00
_cell.angle_gamma   90.00
#
_symmetry.space_group_name_H-M   'P 1'
#
loop_
_entity.id
_entity.type
_entity.pdbx_description
1 polymer ?
#
loop_
_entity_poly.entity_id
_entity_poly.type
_entity_poly.pdbx_seq_one_letter_code
_entity_poly.pdbx_strand_id
1 'polypeptide(L)'
;MSSVTVLRSRSGTVEIGADRPFCIIGERINPTGRKKFAEELRGGDLSTVTHDALAQVEAGANMLDVNADIPLVDESELLAAMLGAVQGAVDVPI
;
A
#
# COMPACT_ATOMS: atom_id res chain seq x y z
N MET A 1 11.36 28.13 -8.33
CA MET A 1 11.54 26.70 -8.03
C MET A 1 10.18 26.05 -8.18
N SER A 2 10.08 24.95 -8.95
CA SER A 2 8.85 24.17 -9.00
C SER A 2 8.57 23.59 -7.61
N SER A 3 7.31 23.60 -7.18
CA SER A 3 6.90 22.99 -5.91
C SER A 3 7.08 21.47 -6.01
N VAL A 4 7.54 20.84 -4.93
CA VAL A 4 7.76 19.39 -4.85
C VAL A 4 6.98 18.85 -3.66
N THR A 5 6.23 17.77 -3.87
CA THR A 5 5.61 16.99 -2.81
C THR A 5 6.59 15.90 -2.38
N VAL A 6 6.87 15.80 -1.07
CA VAL A 6 7.81 14.83 -0.52
C VAL A 6 7.05 13.83 0.34
N LEU A 7 7.13 12.55 -0.02
CA LEU A 7 6.57 11.42 0.73
C LEU A 7 7.71 10.60 1.34
N ARG A 8 7.53 10.11 2.56
CA ARG A 8 8.57 9.38 3.29
C ARG A 8 8.01 8.14 3.98
N SER A 9 8.82 7.09 3.97
CA SER A 9 8.67 5.93 4.86
C SER A 9 9.72 6.01 5.98
N ARG A 10 10.14 4.88 6.55
CA ARG A 10 11.13 4.85 7.62
C ARG A 10 12.50 5.30 7.11
N SER A 11 12.91 4.81 5.94
CA SER A 11 14.16 5.23 5.30
C SER A 11 14.02 5.64 3.83
N GLY A 12 12.89 5.34 3.18
CA GLY A 12 12.58 5.72 1.80
C GLY A 12 12.07 7.16 1.66
N THR A 13 12.37 7.80 0.53
CA THR A 13 11.83 9.11 0.16
C THR A 13 11.45 9.12 -1.32
N VAL A 14 10.28 9.64 -1.63
CA VAL A 14 9.78 9.87 -2.98
C VAL A 14 9.45 11.35 -3.15
N GLU A 15 9.94 11.95 -4.23
CA GLU A 15 9.69 13.35 -4.58
C GLU A 15 8.85 13.43 -5.85
N ILE A 16 7.69 14.08 -5.78
CA ILE A 16 6.76 14.25 -6.90
C ILE A 16 6.76 15.71 -7.34
N GLY A 17 7.04 15.97 -8.62
CA GLY A 17 7.07 17.31 -9.19
C GLY A 17 7.48 17.31 -10.67
N ALA A 18 7.42 18.47 -11.32
CA ALA A 18 7.61 18.63 -12.78
C ALA A 18 8.96 18.12 -13.31
N ASP A 19 10.01 18.20 -12.49
CA ASP A 19 11.39 17.82 -12.85
C ASP A 19 11.88 16.56 -12.10
N ARG A 20 10.94 15.74 -11.61
CA ARG A 20 11.24 14.51 -10.84
C ARG A 20 10.90 13.27 -11.66
N PRO A 21 11.50 12.10 -11.34
CA PRO A 21 11.08 10.83 -11.93
C PRO A 21 9.59 10.59 -11.75
N PHE A 22 8.98 9.87 -12.69
CA PHE A 22 7.59 9.45 -12.57
C PHE A 22 7.43 8.54 -11.36
N CYS A 23 6.47 8.84 -10.48
CA CYS A 23 6.15 8.03 -9.31
C CYS A 23 5.10 6.98 -9.68
N ILE A 24 5.47 5.70 -9.59
CA ILE A 24 4.57 4.56 -9.76
C ILE A 24 3.95 4.22 -8.40
N ILE A 25 2.62 4.30 -8.31
CA ILE A 25 1.85 3.91 -7.13
C ILE A 25 1.28 2.52 -7.39
N GLY A 26 1.64 1.55 -6.54
CA GLY A 26 1.08 0.20 -6.62
C GLY A 26 -0.34 0.15 -6.06
N GLU A 27 -1.33 -0.27 -6.85
CA GLU A 27 -2.76 -0.25 -6.49
C GLU A 27 -3.32 -1.57 -5.94
N ARG A 28 -2.53 -2.66 -5.93
CA ARG A 28 -3.09 -4.01 -5.75
C ARG A 28 -3.60 -4.30 -4.34
N ILE A 29 -3.18 -3.54 -3.32
CA ILE A 29 -3.61 -3.74 -1.92
C ILE A 29 -4.99 -3.09 -1.72
N ASN A 30 -5.95 -3.62 -2.47
CA ASN A 30 -7.34 -3.18 -2.50
C ASN A 30 -8.25 -4.40 -2.68
N PRO A 31 -9.18 -4.68 -1.76
CA PRO A 31 -10.08 -5.84 -1.83
C PRO A 31 -11.20 -5.69 -2.87
N THR A 32 -11.41 -4.50 -3.43
CA THR A 32 -12.48 -4.24 -4.41
C THR A 32 -12.32 -5.16 -5.63
N GLY A 33 -13.38 -5.93 -5.93
CA GLY A 33 -13.38 -6.90 -7.02
C GLY A 33 -12.59 -8.19 -6.75
N ARG A 34 -11.89 -8.31 -5.60
CA ARG A 34 -11.06 -9.47 -5.23
C ARG A 34 -11.74 -10.28 -4.12
N LYS A 35 -12.79 -11.04 -4.46
CA LYS A 35 -13.60 -11.81 -3.50
C LYS A 35 -12.79 -12.62 -2.49
N LYS A 36 -11.81 -13.40 -2.98
CA LYS A 36 -10.92 -14.20 -2.13
C LYS A 36 -10.12 -13.33 -1.14
N PHE A 37 -9.56 -12.21 -1.62
CA PHE A 37 -8.80 -11.31 -0.75
C PHE A 37 -9.69 -10.66 0.32
N ALA A 38 -10.91 -10.26 -0.06
CA ALA A 38 -11.88 -9.75 0.90
C ALA A 38 -12.31 -10.80 1.94
N GLU A 39 -12.37 -12.08 1.58
CA GLU A 39 -12.65 -13.19 2.51
C GLU A 39 -11.47 -13.45 3.46
N GLU A 40 -10.23 -13.42 2.95
CA GLU A 40 -9.00 -13.53 3.75
C GLU A 40 -8.94 -12.41 4.80
N LEU A 41 -9.15 -11.16 4.40
CA LEU A 41 -9.14 -10.01 5.31
C LEU A 41 -10.23 -10.10 6.39
N ARG A 42 -11.44 -10.56 6.04
CA ARG A 42 -12.50 -10.83 7.04
C ARG A 42 -12.13 -11.94 8.02
N GLY A 43 -11.31 -12.89 7.59
CA GLY A 43 -10.76 -13.95 8.43
C GLY A 43 -9.51 -13.54 9.22
N GLY A 44 -9.04 -12.29 9.09
CA GLY A 44 -7.82 -11.80 9.73
C GLY A 44 -6.52 -12.27 9.06
N ASP A 45 -6.60 -12.83 7.85
CA ASP A 45 -5.43 -13.27 7.09
C ASP A 45 -4.85 -12.11 6.28
N LEU A 46 -3.66 -11.65 6.68
CA LEU A 46 -2.90 -10.56 6.03
C LEU A 46 -1.82 -11.08 5.07
N SER A 47 -1.79 -12.37 4.76
CA SER A 47 -0.76 -12.97 3.89
C SER A 47 -0.75 -12.35 2.50
N THR A 48 -1.93 -12.13 1.90
CA THR A 48 -2.08 -11.48 0.59
C THR A 48 -1.61 -10.02 0.61
N VAL A 49 -1.83 -9.28 1.72
CA VAL A 49 -1.31 -7.91 1.88
C VAL A 49 0.20 -7.88 1.76
N THR A 50 0.86 -8.75 2.52
CA THR A 50 2.34 -8.86 2.54
C THR A 50 2.88 -9.28 1.17
N HIS A 51 2.23 -10.26 0.54
CA HIS A 51 2.62 -10.76 -0.78
C HIS A 51 2.49 -9.69 -1.87
N ASP A 52 1.34 -9.02 -1.96
CA ASP A 52 1.13 -7.97 -2.96
C ASP A 52 2.01 -6.74 -2.70
N ALA A 53 2.34 -6.41 -1.44
CA ALA A 53 3.28 -5.33 -1.13
C ALA A 53 4.68 -5.61 -1.69
N LEU A 54 5.23 -6.79 -1.39
CA LEU A 54 6.54 -7.23 -1.91
C LEU A 54 6.55 -7.27 -3.43
N ALA A 55 5.57 -7.95 -4.04
CA ALA A 55 5.51 -8.13 -5.48
C ALA A 55 5.42 -6.80 -6.26
N GLN A 56 4.70 -5.81 -5.72
CA GLN A 56 4.58 -4.51 -6.37
C GLN A 56 5.88 -3.70 -6.27
N VAL A 57 6.55 -3.71 -5.13
CA VAL A 57 7.85 -3.04 -4.98
C VAL A 57 8.91 -3.70 -5.85
N GLU A 58 8.95 -5.05 -5.91
CA GLU A 58 9.82 -5.80 -6.82
C GLU A 58 9.54 -5.47 -8.31
N ALA A 59 8.27 -5.18 -8.64
CA ALA A 59 7.87 -4.76 -9.98
C ALA A 59 8.14 -3.27 -10.27
N GLY A 60 8.67 -2.50 -9.30
CA GLY A 60 9.10 -1.11 -9.49
C GLY A 60 8.15 -0.05 -8.94
N ALA A 61 7.15 -0.41 -8.12
CA ALA A 61 6.34 0.58 -7.41
C ALA A 61 7.22 1.42 -6.46
N ASN A 62 7.07 2.74 -6.52
CA ASN A 62 7.82 3.68 -5.67
C ASN A 62 7.11 3.93 -4.33
N MET A 63 5.80 3.74 -4.30
CA MET A 63 4.95 3.79 -3.12
C MET A 63 3.75 2.85 -3.33
N LEU A 64 3.00 2.56 -2.27
CA LEU A 64 1.85 1.66 -2.32
C LEU A 64 0.58 2.38 -1.89
N ASP A 65 -0.50 2.20 -2.64
CA ASP A 65 -1.85 2.53 -2.18
C ASP A 65 -2.40 1.37 -1.35
N VAL A 66 -3.13 1.69 -0.27
CA VAL A 66 -3.74 0.70 0.63
C VAL A 66 -5.18 1.10 0.90
N ASN A 67 -6.10 0.22 0.52
CA ASN A 67 -7.54 0.41 0.71
C ASN A 67 -8.12 -0.78 1.49
N ALA A 68 -8.94 -0.50 2.50
CA ALA A 68 -9.56 -1.48 3.38
C ALA A 68 -11.10 -1.51 3.26
N ASP A 69 -11.68 -0.99 2.17
CA ASP A 69 -13.12 -0.86 1.96
C ASP A 69 -13.79 -2.25 1.83
N ILE A 70 -14.22 -2.78 2.98
CA ILE A 70 -14.94 -4.05 3.07
C ILE A 70 -16.23 -3.85 3.86
N PRO A 71 -17.40 -4.19 3.30
CA PRO A 71 -18.66 -4.11 4.03
C PRO A 71 -18.65 -4.97 5.31
N LEU A 72 -19.23 -4.42 6.38
CA LEU A 72 -19.47 -5.09 7.67
C LEU A 72 -18.21 -5.47 8.46
N VAL A 73 -17.08 -4.78 8.21
CA VAL A 73 -15.83 -4.89 8.99
C VAL A 73 -15.54 -3.53 9.63
N ASP A 74 -14.84 -3.52 10.76
CA ASP A 74 -14.22 -2.29 11.28
C ASP A 74 -13.05 -1.91 10.35
N GLU A 75 -13.31 -0.94 9.46
CA GLU A 75 -12.35 -0.47 8.48
C GLU A 75 -11.10 0.15 9.15
N SER A 76 -11.26 0.83 10.28
CA SER A 76 -10.13 1.49 10.96
C SER A 76 -9.19 0.47 11.59
N GLU A 77 -9.74 -0.55 12.24
CA GLU A 77 -8.96 -1.66 12.79
C GLU A 77 -8.26 -2.45 11.68
N LEU A 78 -8.98 -2.79 10.61
CA LEU A 78 -8.43 -3.52 9.48
C LEU A 78 -7.33 -2.73 8.78
N LEU A 79 -7.55 -1.45 8.49
CA LEU A 79 -6.57 -0.59 7.83
C LEU A 79 -5.30 -0.46 8.68
N ALA A 80 -5.41 -0.31 10.00
CA ALA A 80 -4.25 -0.28 10.89
C ALA A 80 -3.44 -1.59 10.83
N ALA A 81 -4.12 -2.74 10.81
CA ALA A 81 -3.47 -4.05 10.68
C ALA A 81 -2.79 -4.22 9.31
N MET A 82 -3.47 -3.81 8.23
CA MET A 82 -2.92 -3.83 6.88
C MET A 82 -1.69 -2.93 6.74
N LEU A 83 -1.73 -1.70 7.25
CA LEU A 83 -0.60 -0.78 7.26
C LEU A 83 0.60 -1.38 8.01
N GLY A 84 0.38 -2.01 9.16
CA GLY A 84 1.42 -2.70 9.91
C GLY A 84 2.07 -3.84 9.10
N ALA A 85 1.26 -4.62 8.37
CA ALA A 85 1.77 -5.68 7.49
C ALA A 85 2.60 -5.11 6.33
N VAL A 86 2.12 -4.07 5.64
CA VAL A 86 2.86 -3.41 4.54
C VAL A 86 4.18 -2.83 5.02
N GLN A 87 4.17 -2.04 6.10
CA GLN A 87 5.37 -1.42 6.67
C GLN A 87 6.38 -2.42 7.26
N GLY A 88 5.92 -3.63 7.59
CA GLY A 88 6.77 -4.75 7.99
C GLY A 88 7.42 -5.48 6.81
N ALA A 89 6.77 -5.44 5.64
CA ALA A 89 7.20 -6.14 4.43
C ALA A 89 8.14 -5.31 3.55
N VAL A 90 7.87 -4.01 3.41
CA VAL A 90 8.58 -3.10 2.51
C VAL A 90 8.85 -1.74 3.17
N ASP A 91 9.82 -1.00 2.65
CA ASP A 91 10.19 0.34 3.13
C ASP A 91 10.02 1.41 2.05
N VAL A 92 8.84 1.42 1.42
CA VAL A 92 8.38 2.50 0.54
C VAL A 92 7.27 3.31 1.22
N PRO A 93 7.03 4.58 0.82
CA PRO A 93 5.88 5.32 1.32
C PRO A 93 4.55 4.60 1.04
N ILE A 94 3.55 4.88 1.85
CA ILE A 94 2.16 4.44 1.72
C ILE A 94 1.29 5.69 1.68
#